data_AF-A0A7C2EHE0-F1
#
_entry.id   AF-A0A7C2EHE0-F1
#
_cell.length_a   1.000
_cell.length_b   1.000
_cell.length_c   1.000
_cell.angle_alpha   90.00
_cell.angle_beta   90.00
_cell.angle_gamma   90.00
#
_symmetry.space_group_name_H-M   'P 1'
#
loop_
_entity.id
_entity.type
_entity.pdbx_description
1 polymer ?
#
loop_
_entity_poly.entity_id
_entity_poly.type
_entity_poly.pdbx_seq_one_letter_code
_entity_poly.pdbx_strand_id
1 'polypeptide(L)'
;MASARISPARIAAYEVLRRVEQGGFASDLLRSRTASLSAPDAGLASELVFGVLRYRAQLDYLIERHSGRPVCRLDTEVALVLRLAIYQLRYLERIPAHAAVSEAVELVKRARKRSAAALVNAV
;
A
#
# COMPACT_ATOMS: atom_id res chain seq x y z
N MET A 1 -2.56 -23.72 -4.49
CA MET A 1 -2.02 -22.65 -3.62
C MET A 1 -3.13 -21.62 -3.43
N ALA A 2 -3.63 -21.45 -2.21
CA ALA A 2 -4.71 -20.49 -1.95
C ALA A 2 -4.25 -19.09 -2.36
N SER A 3 -4.91 -18.48 -3.34
CA SER A 3 -4.72 -17.06 -3.64
C SER A 3 -5.11 -16.30 -2.38
N ALA A 4 -4.13 -15.72 -1.70
CA ALA A 4 -4.38 -14.92 -0.52
C ALA A 4 -5.28 -13.75 -0.93
N ARG A 5 -6.53 -13.76 -0.47
CA ARG A 5 -7.51 -12.73 -0.79
C ARG A 5 -7.03 -11.43 -0.13
N ILE A 6 -6.70 -10.44 -0.94
CA ILE A 6 -6.32 -9.11 -0.46
C ILE A 6 -7.50 -8.55 0.34
N SER A 7 -7.21 -8.03 1.53
CA SER A 7 -8.20 -7.38 2.38
C SER A 7 -8.88 -6.18 1.68
N PRO A 8 -10.19 -5.97 1.89
CA PRO A 8 -10.89 -4.80 1.35
C PRO A 8 -10.25 -3.47 1.78
N ALA A 9 -9.76 -3.39 3.03
CA ALA A 9 -9.09 -2.21 3.56
C ALA A 9 -7.84 -1.82 2.75
N ARG A 10 -6.97 -2.79 2.40
CA ARG A 10 -5.75 -2.50 1.63
C ARG A 10 -6.03 -2.18 0.18
N ILE A 11 -7.04 -2.80 -0.43
CA ILE A 11 -7.52 -2.43 -1.76
C ILE A 11 -7.99 -0.97 -1.75
N ALA A 12 -8.84 -0.61 -0.78
CA ALA A 12 -9.35 0.75 -0.64
C ALA A 12 -8.21 1.77 -0.43
N ALA A 13 -7.27 1.47 0.47
CA ALA A 13 -6.13 2.34 0.74
C ALA A 13 -5.27 2.57 -0.52
N TYR A 14 -4.95 1.51 -1.24
CA TYR A 14 -4.21 1.59 -2.50
C TYR A 14 -4.94 2.44 -3.56
N GLU A 15 -6.24 2.21 -3.75
CA GLU A 15 -7.04 2.96 -4.73
C GLU A 15 -7.16 4.45 -4.36
N VAL A 16 -7.31 4.76 -3.07
CA VAL A 16 -7.30 6.15 -2.58
C VAL A 16 -5.94 6.80 -2.85
N LEU A 17 -4.84 6.17 -2.42
CA LEU A 17 -3.50 6.73 -2.62
C LEU A 17 -3.21 6.96 -4.11
N ARG A 18 -3.62 6.04 -4.99
CA ARG A 18 -3.47 6.21 -6.44
C ARG A 18 -4.22 7.43 -6.97
N ARG A 19 -5.41 7.72 -6.46
CA ARG A 19 -6.17 8.93 -6.81
C ARG A 19 -5.59 10.20 -6.18
N VAL A 20 -4.93 10.09 -5.02
CA VAL A 20 -4.19 11.20 -4.41
C VAL A 20 -2.98 11.59 -5.27
N GLU A 21 -2.24 10.63 -5.83
CA GLU A 21 -1.16 10.92 -6.81
C GLU A 21 -1.67 11.68 -8.05
N GLN A 22 -2.97 11.58 -8.36
CA GLN A 22 -3.63 12.28 -9.46
C GLN A 22 -4.23 13.64 -9.05
N GLY A 23 -3.92 14.12 -7.84
CA GLY A 23 -4.38 15.42 -7.31
C GLY A 23 -5.66 15.37 -6.48
N GLY A 24 -6.19 14.19 -6.16
CA GLY A 24 -7.39 14.06 -5.32
C GLY A 24 -7.13 14.26 -3.82
N PHE A 25 -8.13 14.76 -3.09
CA PHE A 25 -8.06 14.96 -1.64
C PHE A 25 -8.32 13.66 -0.86
N ALA A 26 -7.36 13.27 -0.01
CA ALA A 26 -7.39 11.98 0.69
C ALA A 26 -8.64 11.78 1.56
N SER A 27 -9.10 12.81 2.29
CA SER A 27 -10.27 12.75 3.17
C SER A 27 -11.55 12.42 2.42
N ASP A 28 -11.76 13.06 1.27
CA ASP A 28 -12.99 12.91 0.47
C ASP A 28 -13.00 11.58 -0.28
N LEU A 29 -11.83 11.19 -0.77
CA LEU A 29 -11.60 9.89 -1.39
C LEU A 29 -11.79 8.75 -0.39
N LEU A 30 -11.30 8.88 0.84
CA LEU A 30 -11.54 7.89 1.91
C LEU A 30 -13.03 7.79 2.21
N ARG A 31 -13.68 8.91 2.51
CA ARG A 31 -15.12 8.95 2.85
C ARG A 31 -15.96 8.22 1.80
N SER A 32 -15.73 8.51 0.52
CA SER A 32 -16.45 7.87 -0.58
C SER A 32 -16.08 6.38 -0.72
N ARG A 33 -14.79 6.04 -0.64
CA ARG A 33 -14.32 4.69 -0.90
C ARG A 33 -14.66 3.69 0.21
N THR A 34 -14.70 4.15 1.46
CA THR A 34 -14.94 3.31 2.63
C THR A 34 -16.41 3.26 3.05
N ALA A 35 -17.32 3.97 2.38
CA ALA A 35 -18.74 4.04 2.74
C ALA A 35 -19.44 2.66 2.78
N SER A 36 -18.97 1.71 1.95
CA SER A 36 -19.51 0.35 1.89
C SER A 36 -18.68 -0.68 2.65
N LEU A 37 -17.66 -0.26 3.41
CA LEU A 37 -16.78 -1.16 4.15
C LEU A 37 -17.29 -1.34 5.58
N SER A 38 -16.87 -2.44 6.20
CA SER A 38 -17.04 -2.62 7.64
C SER A 38 -16.29 -1.53 8.40
N ALA A 39 -16.74 -1.18 9.61
CA ALA A 39 -16.06 -0.16 10.42
C ALA A 39 -14.57 -0.51 10.69
N PRO A 40 -14.19 -1.77 10.99
CA PRO A 40 -12.78 -2.15 11.09
C PRO A 40 -11.99 -1.94 9.80
N ASP A 41 -12.55 -2.32 8.64
CA ASP A 41 -11.88 -2.15 7.35
C ASP A 41 -11.73 -0.67 6.98
N ALA A 42 -12.76 0.15 7.24
CA ALA A 42 -12.72 1.59 7.01
C ALA A 42 -11.68 2.28 7.91
N GLY A 43 -11.58 1.84 9.18
CA GLY A 43 -10.56 2.29 10.12
C GLY A 43 -9.15 1.95 9.63
N LEU A 44 -8.92 0.69 9.24
CA LEU A 44 -7.62 0.26 8.70
C LEU A 44 -7.27 0.99 7.40
N ALA A 45 -8.22 1.17 6.48
CA ALA A 45 -7.97 1.91 5.24
C ALA A 45 -7.54 3.36 5.52
N SER A 46 -8.20 4.02 6.49
CA SER A 46 -7.86 5.39 6.90
C SER A 46 -6.47 5.44 7.53
N GLU A 47 -6.15 4.51 8.44
CA GLU A 47 -4.84 4.40 9.07
C GLU A 47 -3.72 4.21 8.03
N LEU A 48 -3.93 3.33 7.05
CA LEU A 48 -2.96 3.09 5.99
C LEU A 48 -2.76 4.32 5.09
N VAL A 49 -3.85 4.97 4.64
CA VAL A 49 -3.74 6.13 3.75
C VAL A 49 -3.04 7.29 4.45
N PHE A 50 -3.51 7.67 5.65
CA PHE A 50 -2.91 8.80 6.36
C PHE A 50 -1.51 8.48 6.86
N GLY A 51 -1.26 7.24 7.28
CA GLY A 51 0.07 6.76 7.62
C GLY A 51 1.06 6.88 6.48
N VAL A 52 0.71 6.35 5.29
CA VAL A 52 1.58 6.45 4.10
C VAL A 52 1.84 7.90 3.71
N LEU A 53 0.81 8.77 3.74
CA LEU A 53 1.00 10.18 3.41
C LEU A 53 1.88 10.90 4.44
N ARG A 54 1.68 10.64 5.74
CA ARG A 54 2.45 11.23 6.84
C ARG A 54 3.92 10.84 6.78
N TYR A 55 4.22 9.57 6.52
CA TYR A 55 5.58 9.03 6.53
C TYR A 55 6.20 8.91 5.14
N ARG A 56 5.59 9.48 4.09
CA ARG A 56 5.99 9.26 2.69
C ARG A 56 7.49 9.41 2.44
N ALA A 57 8.10 10.50 2.91
CA ALA A 57 9.53 10.76 2.70
C ALA A 57 10.41 9.68 3.35
N GLN A 58 10.04 9.21 4.54
CA GLN A 58 10.77 8.15 5.24
C GLN A 58 10.55 6.79 4.56
N LEU A 59 9.32 6.49 4.15
CA LEU A 59 9.01 5.27 3.41
C LEU A 59 9.77 5.24 2.09
N ASP A 60 9.83 6.36 1.37
CA ASP A 60 10.59 6.50 0.13
C ASP A 60 12.09 6.25 0.37
N TYR A 61 12.67 6.88 1.39
CA TYR A 61 14.06 6.62 1.77
C TYR A 61 14.34 5.12 2.03
N LEU A 62 13.42 4.43 2.71
CA LEU A 62 13.56 2.99 2.97
C LEU A 62 13.46 2.17 1.68
N ILE A 63 12.52 2.51 0.80
CA ILE A 63 12.39 1.86 -0.50
C ILE A 63 13.68 2.02 -1.31
N GLU A 64 14.25 3.22 -1.37
CA GLU A 64 15.47 3.47 -2.13
C GLU A 64 16.66 2.69 -1.56
N ARG A 65 16.78 2.67 -0.23
CA ARG A 65 17.82 1.92 0.48
C ARG A 65 17.77 0.42 0.21
N HIS A 66 16.57 -0.16 0.19
CA HIS A 66 16.40 -1.61 0.05
C HIS A 66 16.29 -2.08 -1.41
N SER A 67 15.71 -1.27 -2.30
CA SER A 67 15.60 -1.61 -3.73
C SER A 67 16.85 -1.28 -4.55
N GLY A 68 17.74 -0.43 -4.03
CA GLY A 68 18.89 0.10 -4.75
C GLY A 68 18.51 1.01 -5.93
N ARG A 69 17.26 1.49 -5.98
CA ARG A 69 16.72 2.31 -7.06
C ARG A 69 16.00 3.53 -6.49
N PRO A 70 16.18 4.73 -7.08
CA PRO A 70 15.35 5.88 -6.72
C PRO A 70 13.86 5.56 -6.89
N VAL A 71 13.02 6.00 -5.96
CA VAL A 71 11.56 5.74 -5.99
C VAL A 71 10.94 6.35 -7.24
N CYS A 72 11.45 7.48 -7.72
CA CYS A 72 10.99 8.13 -8.95
C CYS A 72 11.22 7.30 -10.22
N ARG A 73 12.07 6.25 -10.17
CA ARG A 73 12.27 5.29 -11.26
C ARG A 73 11.38 4.06 -11.17
N LEU A 74 10.61 3.93 -10.09
CA LEU A 74 9.61 2.87 -9.95
C LEU A 74 8.30 3.35 -10.56
N ASP A 75 7.54 2.41 -11.14
CA ASP A 75 6.14 2.66 -11.47
C ASP A 75 5.40 3.15 -10.22
N THR A 76 4.52 4.14 -10.38
CA THR A 76 3.73 4.71 -9.27
C THR A 76 2.99 3.63 -8.49
N GLU A 77 2.40 2.66 -9.19
CA GLU A 77 1.71 1.53 -8.56
C GLU A 77 2.64 0.68 -7.69
N VAL A 78 3.89 0.45 -8.13
CA VAL A 78 4.88 -0.33 -7.37
C VAL A 78 5.33 0.44 -6.13
N ALA A 79 5.63 1.73 -6.29
CA ALA A 79 6.01 2.60 -5.17
C ALA A 79 4.91 2.65 -4.10
N LEU A 80 3.64 2.80 -4.50
CA LEU A 80 2.51 2.82 -3.57
C LEU A 80 2.34 1.51 -2.80
N VAL A 81 2.49 0.37 -3.47
CA VAL A 81 2.41 -0.95 -2.82
C VAL A 81 3.56 -1.13 -1.81
N LEU A 82 4.78 -0.74 -2.18
CA LEU A 82 5.93 -0.80 -1.27
C LEU A 82 5.74 0.13 -0.07
N ARG A 83 5.25 1.35 -0.26
CA ARG A 83 4.92 2.27 0.83
C ARG A 83 3.91 1.67 1.79
N LEU A 84 2.83 1.06 1.28
CA LEU A 84 1.84 0.37 2.10
C LEU A 84 2.44 -0.82 2.86
N ALA A 85 3.28 -1.62 2.22
CA ALA A 85 3.91 -2.78 2.85
C ALA A 85 4.84 -2.35 3.98
N ILE A 86 5.77 -1.43 3.70
CA ILE A 86 6.76 -0.94 4.67
C ILE A 86 6.06 -0.21 5.81
N TYR A 87 5.02 0.58 5.54
CA TYR A 87 4.26 1.26 6.60
C TYR A 87 3.68 0.25 7.60
N GLN A 88 3.03 -0.80 7.10
CA GLN A 88 2.47 -1.85 7.96
C GLN A 88 3.54 -2.54 8.79
N LEU A 89 4.65 -2.94 8.16
CA LEU A 89 5.76 -3.61 8.83
C LEU A 89 6.41 -2.75 9.92
N ARG A 90 6.47 -1.44 9.70
CA ARG A 90 7.14 -0.49 10.60
C ARG A 90 6.25 0.00 11.73
N TYR A 91 4.95 0.18 11.48
CA TYR A 91 4.08 0.96 12.35
C TYR A 91 2.86 0.20 12.89
N LEU A 92 2.48 -0.92 12.27
CA LEU A 92 1.27 -1.66 12.67
C LEU A 92 1.63 -3.00 13.32
N GLU A 93 1.92 -2.95 14.62
CA GLU A 93 2.36 -4.11 15.44
C GLU A 93 1.42 -5.32 15.37
N ARG A 94 0.12 -5.09 15.14
CA ARG A 94 -0.89 -6.14 15.08
C ARG A 94 -0.97 -6.86 13.72
N ILE A 95 -0.24 -6.38 12.70
CA ILE A 95 -0.25 -6.98 11.37
C ILE A 95 0.98 -7.91 11.24
N PRO A 96 0.78 -9.23 11.07
CA PRO A 96 1.89 -10.14 10.85
C PRO A 96 2.70 -9.78 9.61
N ALA A 97 4.03 -9.82 9.70
CA ALA A 97 4.90 -9.42 8.60
C ALA A 97 4.63 -10.19 7.30
N HIS A 98 4.43 -11.50 7.39
CA HIS A 98 4.11 -12.33 6.23
C HIS A 98 2.80 -11.93 5.55
N ALA A 99 1.80 -11.43 6.30
CA ALA A 99 0.53 -10.99 5.75
C ALA A 99 0.69 -9.66 4.99
N ALA A 100 1.46 -8.71 5.54
CA ALA A 100 1.77 -7.45 4.86
C ALA A 100 2.50 -7.68 3.53
N VAL A 101 3.51 -8.56 3.52
CA VAL A 101 4.28 -8.92 2.31
C VAL A 101 3.41 -9.68 1.29
N SER A 102 2.68 -10.71 1.74
CA SER A 102 1.85 -11.51 0.84
C SER A 102 0.76 -10.66 0.16
N GLU A 103 0.09 -9.79 0.91
CA GLU A 103 -0.91 -8.89 0.34
C GLU A 103 -0.30 -7.82 -0.58
N ALA A 104 0.92 -7.36 -0.31
CA ALA A 104 1.64 -6.44 -1.20
C ALA A 104 1.95 -7.11 -2.56
N VAL A 105 2.41 -8.36 -2.53
CA VAL A 105 2.65 -9.16 -3.75
C VAL A 105 1.35 -9.35 -4.55
N GLU A 106 0.23 -9.63 -3.90
CA GLU A 106 -1.04 -9.76 -4.59
C GLU A 106 -1.58 -8.40 -5.10
N LEU A 107 -1.37 -7.31 -4.36
CA LEU A 107 -1.73 -5.96 -4.79
C LEU A 107 -0.98 -5.53 -6.05
N VAL A 108 0.33 -5.77 -6.14
CA VAL A 108 1.11 -5.39 -7.34
C VAL A 108 0.67 -6.19 -8.56
N LYS A 109 0.28 -7.46 -8.38
CA LYS A 109 -0.33 -8.27 -9.44
C LYS A 109 -1.69 -7.70 -9.87
N ARG A 110 -2.55 -7.31 -8.92
CA ARG A 110 -3.84 -6.64 -9.19
C ARG A 110 -3.65 -5.32 -9.92
N ALA A 111 -2.60 -4.58 -9.60
CA ALA A 111 -2.22 -3.33 -10.24
C ALA A 111 -1.65 -3.48 -11.66
N ARG A 112 -1.71 -4.69 -12.26
CA ARG A 112 -1.14 -5.02 -13.57
C ARG A 112 0.38 -4.86 -13.66
N LYS A 113 1.08 -4.91 -12.52
CA LYS A 113 2.55 -4.84 -12.42
C LYS A 113 3.14 -6.19 -11.96
N ARG A 114 2.68 -7.30 -12.58
CA ARG A 114 3.05 -8.67 -12.18
C ARG A 114 4.57 -8.92 -12.18
N SER A 115 5.31 -8.31 -13.10
CA SER A 115 6.78 -8.42 -13.17
C SER A 115 7.48 -7.84 -11.94
N ALA A 116 6.83 -6.93 -11.21
CA ALA A 116 7.36 -6.34 -9.99
C ALA A 116 7.08 -7.19 -8.74
N ALA A 117 6.37 -8.31 -8.83
CA ALA A 117 6.07 -9.16 -7.68
C ALA A 117 7.33 -9.67 -6.96
N ALA A 118 8.35 -10.07 -7.72
CA ALA A 118 9.62 -10.53 -7.14
C ALA A 118 10.37 -9.39 -6.43
N LEU A 119 10.35 -8.18 -6.99
CA LEU A 119 10.92 -6.99 -6.36
C LEU A 119 10.20 -6.67 -5.05
N VAL A 120 8.87 -6.61 -5.07
CA VAL A 120 8.05 -6.31 -3.89
C VAL A 120 8.25 -7.32 -2.77
N ASN A 121 8.50 -8.59 -3.09
CA ASN A 121 8.78 -9.61 -2.10
C ASN A 121 10.20 -9.51 -1.51
N ALA A 122 11.14 -8.93 -2.25
CA ALA A 122 12.55 -8.84 -1.86
C ALA A 122 12.90 -7.58 -1.06
N VAL A 123 12.14 -6.50 -1.26
CA VAL A 123 12.26 -5.21 -0.55
C VAL A 123 11.55 -5.26 0.79
#